data_AF-A0A959PQF8-F1
#
_entry.id   AF-A0A959PQF8-F1
#
_cell.length_a   1.000
_cell.length_b   1.000
_cell.length_c   1.000
_cell.angle_alpha   90.00
_cell.angle_beta   90.00
_cell.angle_gamma   90.00
#
_symmetry.space_group_name_H-M   'P 1'
#
loop_
_entity.id
_entity.type
_entity.pdbx_description
1 polymer ?
#
loop_
_entity_poly.entity_id
_entity_poly.type
_entity_poly.pdbx_seq_one_letter_code
_entity_poly.pdbx_strand_id
1 'polypeptide(L)'
;MISTELLDRCQGQCELCQAKTETLETYIVPPKTGENVDEQVGLCPDCLTYINDETSLHTEHWRCLTEAIWSPHPAVQVVSYRILKSLESHAWAQDPLSMVYFDEATQEWAESLEDAVRHVDSNGNLLTQGDNVILIKDLDVKGANFTAKQGTLVKKINLDMSNPQYIEGKINDQYIVILTQYVKKA
;
A
#
# COMPACT_ATOMS: atom_id res chain seq x y z
N MET A 1 8.66 -7.85 3.90
CA MET A 1 8.62 -9.09 4.71
C MET A 1 7.72 -8.83 5.89
N ILE A 2 6.80 -9.75 6.18
CA ILE A 2 5.87 -9.62 7.28
C ILE A 2 6.58 -9.75 8.63
N SER A 3 6.19 -8.92 9.61
CA SER A 3 6.76 -8.97 10.95
C SER A 3 6.27 -10.21 11.71
N THR A 4 7.06 -10.71 12.66
CA THR A 4 6.67 -11.84 13.52
C THR A 4 5.39 -11.53 14.30
N GLU A 5 5.26 -10.30 14.78
CA GLU A 5 4.08 -9.83 15.51
C GLU A 5 2.81 -9.87 14.65
N LEU A 6 2.90 -9.44 13.39
CA LEU A 6 1.76 -9.51 12.47
C LEU A 6 1.42 -10.96 12.10
N LEU A 7 2.42 -11.84 11.94
CA LEU A 7 2.18 -13.26 11.70
C LEU A 7 1.42 -13.93 12.86
N ASP A 8 1.81 -13.64 14.10
CA ASP A 8 1.14 -14.17 15.29
C ASP A 8 -0.32 -13.69 15.39
N ARG A 9 -0.58 -12.42 15.02
CA ARG A 9 -1.93 -11.85 14.95
C ARG A 9 -2.77 -12.49 13.85
N CYS A 10 -2.21 -12.67 12.65
CA CYS A 10 -2.93 -13.23 11.51
C CYS A 10 -3.26 -14.73 11.66
N GLN A 11 -2.51 -15.47 12.49
CA GLN A 11 -2.67 -16.91 12.68
C GLN A 11 -2.72 -17.71 11.35
N GLY A 12 -1.95 -17.27 10.36
CA GLY A 12 -1.91 -17.88 9.01
C GLY A 12 -3.15 -17.62 8.14
N GLN A 13 -3.94 -16.60 8.46
CA GLN A 13 -5.13 -16.20 7.71
C GLN A 13 -5.02 -14.75 7.24
N CYS A 14 -5.60 -14.46 6.08
CA CYS A 14 -5.76 -13.08 5.60
C CYS A 14 -6.74 -12.32 6.51
N GLU A 15 -6.38 -11.11 6.95
CA GLU A 15 -7.21 -10.34 7.86
C GLU A 15 -8.46 -9.74 7.20
N LEU A 16 -8.52 -9.70 5.86
CA LEU A 16 -9.71 -9.26 5.12
C LEU A 16 -10.62 -10.43 4.75
N CYS A 17 -10.10 -11.38 3.95
CA CYS A 17 -10.94 -12.47 3.41
C CYS A 17 -10.97 -13.73 4.29
N GLN A 18 -10.20 -13.79 5.38
CA GLN A 18 -10.08 -14.94 6.29
C GLN A 18 -9.60 -16.24 5.62
N ALA A 19 -9.14 -16.17 4.36
CA ALA A 19 -8.58 -17.33 3.69
C ALA A 19 -7.28 -17.77 4.37
N LYS A 20 -7.15 -19.07 4.62
CA LYS A 20 -5.89 -19.67 5.06
C LYS A 20 -4.89 -19.63 3.91
N THR A 21 -3.72 -19.08 4.17
CA THR A 21 -2.64 -18.98 3.17
C THR A 21 -1.29 -19.22 3.83
N GLU A 22 -0.39 -19.85 3.09
CA GLU A 22 1.01 -20.02 3.50
C GLU A 22 1.83 -18.75 3.23
N THR A 23 1.32 -17.86 2.37
CA THR A 23 1.97 -16.61 1.98
C THR A 23 1.12 -15.42 2.42
N LEU A 24 1.64 -14.66 3.38
CA LEU A 24 1.06 -13.41 3.85
C LEU A 24 2.03 -12.27 3.60
N GLU A 25 1.49 -11.16 3.14
CA GLU A 25 2.24 -9.93 2.89
C GLU A 25 1.67 -8.78 3.72
N THR A 26 2.57 -7.90 4.17
CA THR A 26 2.19 -6.71 4.93
C THR A 26 1.70 -5.63 4.00
N TYR A 27 0.48 -5.17 4.24
CA TYR A 27 -0.07 -3.95 3.69
C TYR A 27 -0.06 -2.87 4.77
N ILE A 28 0.65 -1.77 4.52
CA ILE A 28 0.67 -0.61 5.41
C ILE A 28 -0.48 0.30 5.02
N VAL A 29 -1.32 0.66 5.99
CA VAL A 29 -2.52 1.43 5.73
C VAL A 29 -2.20 2.93 5.69
N PRO A 30 -2.41 3.61 4.56
CA PRO A 30 -2.10 5.03 4.41
C PRO A 30 -2.88 5.95 5.37
N PRO A 31 -2.33 7.09 5.80
CA PRO A 31 -1.01 7.67 5.46
C PRO A 31 0.11 7.24 6.44
N LYS A 32 -0.11 6.18 7.23
CA LYS A 32 0.84 5.72 8.24
C LYS A 32 2.09 5.11 7.61
N THR A 33 3.19 5.11 8.35
CA THR A 33 4.50 4.59 7.93
C THR A 33 4.69 3.11 8.25
N GLY A 34 3.80 2.52 9.05
CA GLY A 34 3.87 1.11 9.43
C GLY A 34 4.88 0.86 10.54
N GLU A 35 5.16 1.84 11.39
CA GLU A 35 6.04 1.67 12.55
C GLU A 35 5.38 0.80 13.64
N ASN A 36 4.04 0.78 13.69
CA ASN A 36 3.24 -0.05 14.58
C ASN A 36 2.47 -1.13 13.81
N VAL A 37 2.31 -2.33 14.40
CA VAL A 37 1.49 -3.42 13.84
C VAL A 37 0.01 -3.03 13.68
N ASP A 38 -0.49 -2.11 14.49
CA ASP A 38 -1.86 -1.58 14.38
C ASP A 38 -2.07 -0.72 13.13
N GLU A 39 -0.98 -0.36 12.43
CA GLU A 39 -0.99 0.36 11.15
C GLU A 39 -0.86 -0.58 9.94
N GLN A 40 -0.80 -1.88 10.20
CA GLN A 40 -0.50 -2.92 9.22
C GLN A 40 -1.65 -3.94 9.13
N VAL A 41 -1.81 -4.51 7.94
CA VAL A 41 -2.74 -5.61 7.65
C VAL A 41 -1.99 -6.75 6.98
N GLY A 42 -2.18 -7.97 7.46
CA GLY A 42 -1.69 -9.18 6.80
C GLY A 42 -2.66 -9.65 5.71
N LEU A 43 -2.22 -9.56 4.45
CA LEU A 43 -3.04 -9.91 3.29
C LEU A 43 -2.52 -11.16 2.57
N CYS A 44 -3.45 -11.94 2.02
CA CYS A 44 -3.09 -12.94 1.00
C CYS A 44 -2.75 -12.25 -0.33
N PRO A 45 -2.06 -12.93 -1.26
CA PRO A 45 -1.68 -12.37 -2.55
C PRO A 45 -2.86 -11.83 -3.37
N ASP A 46 -4.02 -12.48 -3.28
CA ASP A 46 -5.23 -12.06 -3.99
C ASP A 46 -5.75 -10.73 -3.44
N CYS A 47 -5.94 -10.61 -2.12
CA CYS A 47 -6.37 -9.35 -1.50
C CYS A 47 -5.37 -8.22 -1.75
N LEU A 48 -4.07 -8.52 -1.70
CA LEU A 48 -3.03 -7.54 -2.00
C LEU A 48 -3.05 -7.12 -3.48
N THR A 49 -3.35 -8.03 -4.40
CA THR A 49 -3.51 -7.67 -5.81
C THR A 49 -4.74 -6.80 -6.00
N TYR A 50 -5.88 -7.21 -5.45
CA TYR A 50 -7.16 -6.54 -5.65
C TYR A 50 -7.22 -5.18 -4.98
N ILE A 51 -6.60 -5.02 -3.81
CA ILE A 51 -6.54 -3.70 -3.17
C ILE A 51 -5.71 -2.72 -4.02
N ASN A 52 -4.76 -3.23 -4.82
CA ASN A 52 -3.89 -2.47 -5.70
C ASN A 52 -4.44 -2.26 -7.12
N ASP A 53 -5.44 -3.04 -7.53
CA ASP A 53 -6.04 -2.97 -8.86
C ASP A 53 -7.29 -2.06 -8.86
N GLU A 54 -7.11 -0.81 -9.32
CA GLU A 54 -8.21 0.15 -9.52
C GLU A 54 -9.07 -0.18 -10.75
N THR A 55 -8.60 -1.06 -11.63
CA THR A 55 -9.19 -1.32 -12.94
C THR A 55 -10.28 -2.39 -12.90
N SER A 56 -10.23 -3.31 -11.94
CA SER A 56 -11.18 -4.40 -11.83
C SER A 56 -11.88 -4.39 -10.46
N LEU A 57 -13.17 -4.06 -10.50
CA LEU A 57 -14.02 -4.12 -9.32
C LEU A 57 -14.31 -5.60 -9.02
N HIS A 58 -13.46 -6.22 -8.19
CA HIS A 58 -13.66 -7.58 -7.66
C HIS A 58 -14.78 -7.63 -6.61
N THR A 59 -15.97 -7.13 -6.98
CA THR A 59 -17.11 -6.88 -6.10
C THR A 59 -17.51 -8.09 -5.26
N GLU A 60 -17.51 -9.28 -5.86
CA GLU A 60 -17.88 -10.51 -5.16
C GLU A 60 -16.84 -10.96 -4.13
N HIS A 61 -15.55 -10.70 -4.38
CA HIS A 61 -14.51 -11.00 -3.39
C HIS A 61 -14.64 -10.08 -2.17
N TRP A 62 -14.92 -8.80 -2.38
CA TRP A 62 -15.02 -7.79 -1.32
C TRP A 62 -16.24 -7.93 -0.41
N ARG A 63 -17.14 -8.87 -0.68
CA ARG A 63 -18.21 -9.22 0.26
C ARG A 63 -17.69 -9.64 1.63
N CYS A 64 -16.49 -10.21 1.72
CA CYS A 64 -15.87 -10.56 3.01
C CYS A 64 -15.70 -9.35 3.95
N LEU A 65 -15.62 -8.13 3.40
CA LEU A 65 -15.44 -6.91 4.18
C LEU A 65 -16.64 -6.57 5.06
N THR A 66 -17.83 -7.10 4.76
CA THR A 66 -19.01 -6.92 5.63
C THR A 66 -18.80 -7.54 7.02
N GLU A 67 -17.92 -8.55 7.12
CA GLU A 67 -17.49 -9.16 8.38
C GLU A 67 -16.18 -8.54 8.88
N ALA A 68 -15.22 -8.28 7.97
CA ALA A 68 -13.90 -7.78 8.35
C ALA A 68 -13.92 -6.38 8.98
N ILE A 69 -14.90 -5.55 8.63
CA ILE A 69 -15.06 -4.20 9.21
C ILE A 69 -15.30 -4.22 10.73
N TRP A 70 -15.74 -5.34 11.30
CA TRP A 70 -15.95 -5.51 12.74
C TRP A 70 -14.73 -6.04 13.48
N SER A 71 -13.59 -6.16 12.79
CA SER A 71 -12.31 -6.54 13.40
C SER A 71 -11.96 -5.63 14.57
N PRO A 72 -11.34 -6.15 15.65
CA PRO A 72 -10.84 -5.32 16.74
C PRO A 72 -9.61 -4.49 16.35
N HIS A 73 -9.08 -4.66 15.13
CA HIS A 73 -7.83 -4.04 14.70
C HIS A 73 -8.08 -2.81 13.81
N PRO A 74 -7.59 -1.62 14.21
CA PRO A 74 -7.85 -0.36 13.49
C PRO A 74 -7.46 -0.40 12.00
N ALA A 75 -6.28 -0.95 11.67
CA ALA A 75 -5.87 -1.07 10.26
C ALA A 75 -6.86 -1.88 9.40
N VAL A 76 -7.42 -2.96 9.94
CA VAL A 76 -8.40 -3.80 9.23
C VAL A 76 -9.72 -3.05 9.06
N GLN A 77 -10.17 -2.34 10.11
CA GLN A 77 -11.37 -1.51 10.08
C GLN A 77 -11.27 -0.41 9.01
N VAL A 78 -10.15 0.32 8.99
CA VAL A 78 -9.90 1.41 8.03
C VAL A 78 -9.86 0.91 6.60
N VAL A 79 -9.14 -0.17 6.32
CA VAL A 79 -9.08 -0.74 4.96
C VAL A 79 -10.45 -1.22 4.50
N SER A 80 -11.16 -1.94 5.36
CA SER A 80 -12.51 -2.45 5.06
C SER A 80 -13.47 -1.30 4.78
N TYR A 81 -13.46 -0.25 5.62
CA TYR A 81 -14.28 0.94 5.44
C TYR A 81 -13.99 1.64 4.10
N ARG A 82 -12.72 1.88 3.76
CA ARG A 82 -12.35 2.59 2.52
C ARG A 82 -12.78 1.82 1.26
N ILE A 83 -12.57 0.50 1.24
CA ILE A 83 -13.00 -0.33 0.11
C ILE A 83 -14.53 -0.38 0.05
N LEU A 84 -15.22 -0.60 1.17
CA LEU A 84 -16.69 -0.59 1.20
C LEU A 84 -17.26 0.76 0.73
N LYS A 85 -16.63 1.88 1.11
CA LYS A 85 -17.01 3.22 0.68
C LYS A 85 -16.84 3.40 -0.84
N SER A 86 -15.78 2.87 -1.44
CA SER A 86 -15.65 2.85 -2.91
C SER A 86 -16.73 1.99 -3.62
N LEU A 87 -17.33 1.06 -2.89
CA LEU A 87 -18.38 0.15 -3.36
C LEU A 87 -19.78 0.56 -2.89
N GLU A 88 -19.96 1.76 -2.33
CA GLU A 88 -21.21 2.23 -1.73
C GLU A 88 -22.42 2.24 -2.69
N SER A 89 -22.17 2.15 -4.00
CA SER A 89 -23.22 1.94 -5.01
C SER A 89 -23.94 0.59 -4.88
N HIS A 90 -23.35 -0.38 -4.18
CA HIS A 90 -23.93 -1.69 -3.92
C HIS A 90 -24.63 -1.72 -2.56
N ALA A 91 -25.87 -2.20 -2.52
CA ALA A 91 -26.67 -2.26 -1.29
C ALA A 91 -25.97 -3.01 -0.14
N TRP A 92 -25.28 -4.12 -0.45
CA TRP A 92 -24.59 -4.92 0.55
C TRP A 92 -23.39 -4.21 1.21
N ALA A 93 -22.85 -3.16 0.57
CA ALA A 93 -21.77 -2.36 1.14
C ALA A 93 -22.31 -1.22 2.03
N GLN A 94 -23.52 -0.72 1.76
CA GLN A 94 -24.14 0.38 2.53
C GLN A 94 -24.52 -0.05 3.95
N ASP A 95 -25.07 -1.25 4.10
CA ASP A 95 -25.54 -1.76 5.39
C ASP A 95 -24.46 -1.69 6.48
N PRO A 96 -23.26 -2.30 6.31
CA PRO A 96 -22.21 -2.22 7.33
C PRO A 96 -21.69 -0.79 7.52
N LEU A 97 -21.56 0.01 6.46
CA LEU A 97 -21.11 1.40 6.55
C LEU A 97 -22.05 2.27 7.41
N SER A 98 -23.36 1.98 7.38
CA SER A 98 -24.35 2.74 8.16
C SER A 98 -24.38 2.37 9.65
N MET A 99 -23.90 1.17 9.99
CA MET A 99 -23.98 0.62 11.34
C MET A 99 -22.65 0.68 12.09
N VAL A 100 -21.54 0.76 11.37
CA VAL A 100 -20.21 0.75 11.98
C VAL A 100 -19.95 2.04 12.74
N TYR A 101 -19.36 1.90 13.92
CA TYR A 101 -18.88 3.01 14.73
C TYR A 101 -17.45 2.71 15.15
N PHE A 102 -16.54 3.61 14.80
CA PHE A 102 -15.15 3.57 15.22
C PHE A 102 -14.90 4.57 16.35
N ASP A 103 -13.80 4.39 17.09
CA ASP A 103 -13.29 5.47 17.92
C ASP A 103 -12.86 6.67 17.06
N GLU A 104 -12.73 7.84 17.67
CA GLU A 104 -12.46 9.10 16.98
C GLU A 104 -11.20 9.04 16.11
N ALA A 105 -10.11 8.44 16.62
CA ALA A 105 -8.85 8.36 15.90
C ALA A 105 -8.94 7.42 14.69
N THR A 106 -9.61 6.27 14.86
CA THR A 106 -9.84 5.32 13.75
C THR A 106 -10.81 5.89 12.70
N GLN A 107 -11.84 6.62 13.11
CA GLN A 107 -12.77 7.28 12.18
C GLN A 107 -12.05 8.34 11.34
N GLU A 108 -11.26 9.22 11.97
CA GLU A 108 -10.47 10.24 11.27
C GLU A 108 -9.51 9.60 10.27
N TRP A 109 -8.87 8.50 10.67
CA TRP A 109 -8.01 7.74 9.78
C TRP A 109 -8.78 7.08 8.63
N ALA A 110 -9.96 6.50 8.90
CA ALA A 110 -10.81 5.90 7.86
C ALA A 110 -11.24 6.92 6.80
N GLU A 111 -11.57 8.14 7.24
CA GLU A 111 -12.01 9.24 6.39
C GLU A 111 -10.86 10.02 5.74
N SER A 112 -9.62 9.88 6.23
CA SER A 112 -8.45 10.50 5.61
C SER A 112 -8.25 9.90 4.22
N LEU A 113 -8.75 10.59 3.19
CA LEU A 113 -8.55 10.29 1.76
C LEU A 113 -7.17 10.73 1.27
N GLU A 114 -6.19 10.86 2.16
CA GLU A 114 -4.80 10.70 1.75
C GLU A 114 -4.61 9.22 1.40
N ASP A 115 -5.19 8.81 0.25
CA ASP A 115 -4.75 7.63 -0.46
C ASP A 115 -3.24 7.78 -0.51
N ALA A 116 -2.49 6.92 0.19
CA ALA A 116 -1.04 6.97 0.05
C ALA A 116 -0.82 6.79 -1.41
N VAL A 117 -0.29 7.85 -1.96
CA VAL A 117 0.22 7.94 -3.29
C VAL A 117 1.01 6.65 -3.54
N ARG A 118 0.46 5.77 -4.38
CA ARG A 118 1.01 4.43 -4.60
C ARG A 118 2.12 4.50 -5.63
N HIS A 119 3.30 4.08 -5.23
CA HIS A 119 4.46 4.08 -6.09
C HIS A 119 4.68 2.66 -6.61
N VAL A 120 4.47 2.46 -7.91
CA VAL A 120 4.73 1.18 -8.57
C VAL A 120 5.90 1.33 -9.54
N ASP A 121 6.80 0.36 -9.53
CA ASP A 121 7.93 0.31 -10.44
C ASP A 121 7.48 0.00 -11.90
N SER A 122 8.44 -0.04 -12.84
CA SER A 122 8.14 -0.34 -14.25
C SER A 122 7.53 -1.71 -14.51
N ASN A 123 7.65 -2.64 -13.55
CA ASN A 123 7.14 -4.00 -13.63
C ASN A 123 5.84 -4.19 -12.82
N GLY A 124 5.32 -3.12 -12.22
CA GLY A 124 4.11 -3.15 -11.38
C GLY A 124 4.36 -3.56 -9.93
N ASN A 125 5.61 -3.64 -9.48
CA ASN A 125 5.89 -3.96 -8.08
C ASN A 125 5.72 -2.72 -7.20
N LEU A 126 5.08 -2.88 -6.04
CA LEU A 126 4.93 -1.81 -5.06
C LEU A 126 6.29 -1.43 -4.45
N LEU A 127 6.57 -0.13 -4.46
CA LEU A 127 7.72 0.49 -3.80
C LEU A 127 7.30 0.97 -2.42
N THR A 128 8.17 0.72 -1.44
CA THR A 128 8.00 1.13 -0.04
C THR A 128 9.13 2.07 0.37
N GLN A 129 8.91 2.84 1.44
CA GLN A 129 9.93 3.75 1.97
C GLN A 129 11.21 2.99 2.31
N GLY A 130 12.35 3.47 1.83
CA GLY A 130 13.65 2.86 2.09
C GLY A 130 14.01 1.69 1.17
N ASP A 131 13.18 1.34 0.19
CA ASP A 131 13.52 0.32 -0.81
C ASP A 131 14.76 0.69 -1.63
N ASN A 132 15.36 -0.31 -2.26
CA ASN A 132 16.40 -0.11 -3.25
C ASN A 132 15.82 -0.34 -4.65
N VAL A 133 16.20 0.48 -5.60
CA VAL A 133 15.74 0.38 -6.99
C VAL A 133 16.89 0.50 -7.98
N ILE A 134 16.71 -0.08 -9.16
CA ILE A 134 17.68 -0.06 -10.25
C ILE A 134 17.10 0.75 -11.41
N LEU A 135 17.87 1.69 -11.94
CA LEU A 135 17.48 2.43 -13.14
C LEU A 135 17.39 1.50 -14.35
N ILE A 136 16.27 1.51 -15.06
CA ILE A 136 16.10 0.74 -16.30
C ILE A 136 16.48 1.52 -17.56
N LYS A 137 16.82 2.81 -17.41
CA LYS A 137 17.33 3.66 -18.48
C LYS A 137 18.24 4.76 -17.97
N ASP A 138 18.96 5.39 -18.91
CA ASP A 138 19.74 6.58 -18.66
C ASP A 138 18.83 7.78 -18.34
N LEU A 139 19.20 8.54 -17.31
CA LEU A 139 18.49 9.75 -16.87
C LEU A 139 19.45 10.93 -16.84
N ASP A 140 19.18 11.95 -17.64
CA ASP A 140 19.87 13.24 -17.54
C ASP A 140 19.31 14.02 -16.36
N VAL A 141 20.16 14.24 -15.35
CA VAL A 141 19.75 14.89 -14.11
C VAL A 141 19.71 16.40 -14.34
N LYS A 142 18.51 16.97 -14.34
CA LYS A 142 18.33 18.43 -14.45
C LYS A 142 19.02 19.12 -13.28
N GLY A 143 19.90 20.06 -13.56
CA GLY A 143 20.66 20.79 -12.54
C GLY A 143 21.95 20.10 -12.07
N ALA A 144 22.30 18.95 -12.65
CA ALA A 144 23.60 18.32 -12.44
C ALA A 144 24.33 18.13 -13.77
N ASN A 145 25.67 18.16 -13.75
CA ASN A 145 26.51 17.93 -14.94
C ASN A 145 26.80 16.42 -15.14
N PHE A 146 25.84 15.54 -14.83
CA PHE A 146 26.00 14.10 -15.03
C PHE A 146 24.70 13.42 -15.45
N THR A 147 24.86 12.30 -16.15
CA THR A 147 23.79 11.38 -16.53
C THR A 147 23.86 10.17 -15.62
N ALA A 148 22.77 9.83 -14.93
CA ALA A 148 22.66 8.58 -14.19
C ALA A 148 22.41 7.44 -15.18
N LYS A 149 23.32 6.47 -15.23
CA LYS A 149 23.27 5.41 -16.23
C LYS A 149 22.28 4.30 -15.88
N GLN A 150 21.72 3.66 -16.89
CA GLN A 150 20.98 2.42 -16.75
C GLN A 150 21.80 1.40 -15.94
N GLY A 151 21.15 0.69 -15.03
CA GLY A 151 21.78 -0.26 -14.12
C GLY A 151 22.32 0.38 -12.83
N THR A 152 22.28 1.71 -12.68
CA THR A 152 22.66 2.36 -11.42
C THR A 152 21.71 1.94 -10.30
N LEU A 153 22.27 1.46 -9.19
CA LEU A 153 21.55 1.13 -7.97
C LEU A 153 21.34 2.39 -7.14
N VAL A 154 20.08 2.71 -6.87
CA VAL A 154 19.65 3.79 -5.99
C VAL A 154 19.18 3.16 -4.68
N LYS A 155 19.88 3.48 -3.60
CA LYS A 155 19.61 2.87 -2.29
C LYS A 155 18.73 3.76 -1.42
N LYS A 156 17.86 3.15 -0.62
CA LYS A 156 17.02 3.84 0.37
C LYS A 156 16.23 5.00 -0.24
N ILE A 157 15.37 4.69 -1.21
CA ILE A 157 14.51 5.70 -1.82
C ILE A 157 13.50 6.25 -0.82
N ASN A 158 13.09 7.49 -1.01
CA ASN A 158 11.94 8.08 -0.34
C ASN A 158 10.79 8.19 -1.35
N LEU A 159 9.57 7.94 -0.89
CA LEU A 159 8.37 8.08 -1.70
C LEU A 159 7.82 9.50 -1.60
N ASP A 160 7.30 10.04 -2.70
CA ASP A 160 6.65 11.35 -2.69
C ASP A 160 5.21 11.20 -2.21
N MET A 161 4.89 11.79 -1.06
CA MET A 161 3.56 11.66 -0.46
C MET A 161 2.43 12.32 -1.27
N SER A 162 2.76 13.10 -2.31
CA SER A 162 1.82 13.85 -3.14
C SER A 162 1.79 13.39 -4.61
N ASN A 163 2.78 12.64 -5.10
CA ASN A 163 2.85 12.22 -6.51
C ASN A 163 3.27 10.75 -6.73
N PRO A 164 2.39 9.88 -7.28
CA PRO A 164 2.59 8.42 -7.34
C PRO A 164 3.68 7.99 -8.31
N GLN A 165 4.06 8.91 -9.17
CA GLN A 165 5.08 8.67 -10.16
C GLN A 165 6.46 9.10 -9.66
N TYR A 166 6.58 9.79 -8.52
CA TYR A 166 7.85 10.41 -8.10
C TYR A 166 8.43 9.73 -6.88
N ILE A 167 9.68 9.33 -6.98
CA ILE A 167 10.47 8.89 -5.84
C ILE A 167 11.74 9.72 -5.76
N GLU A 168 12.25 9.94 -4.56
CA GLU A 168 13.53 10.59 -4.35
C GLU A 168 14.62 9.57 -4.05
N GLY A 169 15.78 9.77 -4.66
CA GLY A 169 16.92 8.90 -4.48
C GLY A 169 18.24 9.66 -4.50
N LYS A 170 19.25 9.10 -3.86
CA LYS A 170 20.59 9.70 -3.79
C LYS A 170 21.53 9.04 -4.80
N ILE A 171 22.11 9.83 -5.72
CA ILE A 171 23.12 9.39 -6.69
C ILE A 171 24.27 10.41 -6.69
N ASN A 172 25.52 9.95 -6.59
CA ASN A 172 26.72 10.81 -6.54
C ASN A 172 26.62 11.96 -5.53
N ASP A 173 26.14 11.64 -4.32
CA ASP A 173 25.90 12.59 -3.24
C ASP A 173 24.82 13.67 -3.46
N GLN A 174 24.07 13.58 -4.55
CA GLN A 174 22.97 14.48 -4.86
C GLN A 174 21.62 13.77 -4.78
N TYR A 175 20.62 14.42 -4.18
CA TYR A 175 19.23 13.97 -4.21
C TYR A 175 18.59 14.35 -5.53
N ILE A 176 17.92 13.39 -6.15
CA ILE A 176 17.21 13.57 -7.42
C ILE A 176 15.81 12.97 -7.32
N VAL A 177 14.87 13.59 -8.03
CA VAL A 177 13.53 13.04 -8.24
C VAL A 177 13.58 12.13 -9.47
N ILE A 178 13.07 10.92 -9.31
CA ILE A 178 13.07 9.85 -10.30
C ILE A 178 11.63 9.43 -10.56
N LEU A 179 11.28 9.22 -11.83
CA LEU A 179 10.00 8.66 -12.21
C LEU A 179 9.97 7.14 -11.92
N THR A 180 8.93 6.66 -11.23
CA THR A 180 8.79 5.25 -10.84
C THR A 180 8.77 4.29 -12.04
N GLN A 181 8.20 4.71 -13.17
CA GLN A 181 8.24 3.97 -14.44
C GLN A 181 9.65 3.74 -14.99
N TYR A 182 10.69 4.40 -14.46
CA TYR A 182 12.08 4.30 -14.92
C TYR A 182 12.97 3.52 -13.96
N VAL A 183 12.37 2.89 -12.96
CA VAL A 183 13.05 2.05 -12.01
C VAL A 183 12.38 0.69 -11.95
N LYS A 184 13.16 -0.30 -11.53
CA LYS A 184 12.66 -1.59 -11.06
C LYS A 184 13.14 -1.81 -9.63
N LYS A 185 12.33 -2.46 -8.80
CA LYS A 185 12.74 -2.90 -7.47
C LYS A 185 13.97 -3.82 -7.56
N ALA A 186 14.96 -3.58 -6.70
CA ALA A 186 16.26 -4.25 -6.73
C ALA A 186 16.25 -5.63 -6.06
#